data_AF-A0A9E3GVZ9-F1
#
_entry.id   AF-A0A9E3GVZ9-F1
#
_cell.length_a   1.000
_cell.length_b   1.000
_cell.length_c   1.000
_cell.angle_alpha   90.00
_cell.angle_beta   90.00
_cell.angle_gamma   90.00
#
_symmetry.space_group_name_H-M   'P 1'
#
loop_
_entity.id
_entity.type
_entity.pdbx_description
1 polymer ?
#
loop_
_entity_poly.entity_id
_entity_poly.type
_entity_poly.pdbx_seq_one_letter_code
_entity_poly.pdbx_strand_id
1 'polypeptide(L)'
;MTLLALPQSGFSTAARGFWPDMLRDSFIDLPALGATRAPVPPAERITRMDEAWAWLRFIPQERYVLRRIVGMRALVHPLTERHVFPWRKLGRAMGADHRAVQRWHADGIDLIVTALHQRGFIFPA
;
A
#
# COMPACT_ATOMS: atom_id res chain seq x y z
N MET A 1 -16.68 -24.92 32.62
CA MET A 1 -16.23 -25.10 31.23
C MET A 1 -17.11 -24.23 30.34
N THR A 2 -16.60 -23.07 29.92
CA THR A 2 -17.38 -22.13 29.11
C THR A 2 -16.69 -22.02 27.76
N LEU A 3 -17.22 -22.75 26.78
CA LEU A 3 -16.84 -22.62 25.37
C LEU A 3 -17.24 -21.21 24.91
N LEU A 4 -16.25 -20.39 24.58
CA LEU A 4 -16.43 -19.08 23.97
C LEU A 4 -17.17 -19.28 22.65
N ALA A 5 -18.41 -18.77 22.59
CA ALA A 5 -19.25 -18.86 21.41
C ALA A 5 -18.56 -18.17 20.22
N LEU A 6 -18.17 -18.96 19.22
CA LEU A 6 -17.91 -18.45 17.88
C LEU A 6 -19.23 -17.87 17.32
N PRO A 7 -19.21 -16.69 16.66
CA PRO A 7 -20.38 -16.16 16.01
C PRO A 7 -20.92 -17.15 14.96
N GLN A 8 -22.23 -17.29 14.91
CA GLN A 8 -22.97 -18.27 14.09
C GLN A 8 -22.85 -18.00 12.57
N SER A 9 -22.28 -16.86 12.16
CA SER A 9 -21.87 -16.58 10.79
C SER A 9 -20.35 -16.51 10.71
N GLY A 10 -19.77 -17.28 9.79
CA GLY A 10 -18.32 -17.30 9.56
C GLY A 10 -17.78 -15.92 9.16
N PHE A 11 -16.45 -15.76 9.22
CA PHE A 11 -15.77 -14.57 8.74
C PHE A 11 -16.25 -14.24 7.33
N SER A 12 -16.94 -13.11 7.19
CA SER A 12 -17.39 -12.63 5.90
C SER A 12 -16.16 -12.22 5.08
N THR A 13 -16.02 -12.75 3.88
CA THR A 13 -15.09 -12.21 2.86
C THR A 13 -15.45 -10.78 2.45
N ALA A 14 -16.58 -10.26 2.92
CA ALA A 14 -16.95 -8.85 2.80
C ALA A 14 -16.25 -7.94 3.82
N ALA A 15 -15.30 -8.45 4.63
CA ALA A 15 -14.22 -7.63 5.14
C ALA A 15 -13.44 -7.09 3.94
N ARG A 16 -13.98 -6.02 3.34
CA ARG A 16 -13.31 -5.19 2.36
C ARG A 16 -12.15 -4.58 3.13
N GLY A 17 -11.00 -5.27 3.13
CA GLY A 17 -9.74 -4.58 3.23
C GLY A 17 -9.86 -3.43 2.25
N PHE A 18 -9.72 -2.20 2.72
CA PHE A 18 -9.90 -0.98 1.95
C PHE A 18 -8.72 -0.87 0.97
N TRP A 19 -8.60 -1.85 0.07
CA TRP A 19 -7.73 -1.84 -1.07
C TRP A 19 -8.40 -0.89 -2.05
N PRO A 20 -7.76 0.24 -2.41
CA PRO A 20 -8.36 1.22 -3.31
C PRO A 20 -8.92 0.49 -4.54
N ASP A 21 -10.17 0.77 -4.93
CA ASP A 21 -10.85 0.06 -6.03
C ASP A 21 -10.04 0.02 -7.34
N MET A 22 -9.15 0.98 -7.52
CA MET A 22 -8.20 1.09 -8.64
C MET A 22 -7.11 -0.02 -8.67
N LEU A 23 -6.94 -0.78 -7.59
CA LEU A 23 -6.04 -1.93 -7.51
C LEU A 23 -6.68 -3.21 -8.04
N ARG A 24 -8.00 -3.26 -8.20
CA ARG A 24 -8.68 -4.37 -8.89
C ARG A 24 -8.21 -4.45 -10.33
N ASP A 25 -8.12 -3.31 -11.01
CA ASP A 25 -7.69 -3.25 -12.42
C ASP A 25 -6.22 -3.63 -12.63
N SER A 26 -5.36 -3.44 -11.63
CA SER A 26 -3.93 -3.76 -11.75
C SER A 26 -3.59 -5.20 -11.36
N PHE A 27 -4.42 -5.83 -10.52
CA PHE A 27 -4.31 -7.26 -10.23
C PHE A 27 -4.80 -8.13 -11.38
N ILE A 28 -5.73 -7.64 -12.22
CA ILE A 28 -6.23 -8.38 -13.41
C ILE A 28 -5.13 -8.56 -14.47
N ASP A 29 -4.09 -7.72 -14.48
CA ASP A 29 -2.94 -7.88 -15.39
C ASP A 29 -1.87 -8.86 -14.86
N LEU A 30 -1.93 -9.25 -13.58
CA LEU A 30 -0.94 -10.13 -12.97
C LEU A 30 -1.00 -11.59 -13.47
N PRO A 31 -2.18 -12.20 -13.76
CA PRO A 31 -2.29 -13.50 -14.41
C PRO A 31 -1.92 -13.48 -15.90
N ALA A 32 -1.87 -12.31 -16.54
CA ALA A 32 -1.55 -12.17 -17.97
C ALA A 32 -0.03 -12.15 -18.25
N LEU A 33 0.81 -12.19 -17.20
CA LEU A 33 2.24 -12.47 -17.33
C LEU A 33 2.41 -13.94 -17.72
N GLY A 34 2.45 -14.21 -19.01
CA GLY A 34 2.66 -15.55 -19.58
C GLY A 34 3.76 -16.33 -18.83
N ALA A 35 3.38 -17.52 -18.34
CA ALA A 35 4.23 -18.62 -17.87
C ALA A 35 5.33 -18.32 -16.81
N THR A 36 5.54 -17.08 -16.36
CA THR A 36 6.65 -16.71 -15.48
C THR A 36 6.12 -16.25 -14.13
N ARG A 37 5.98 -17.20 -13.20
CA ARG A 37 5.66 -16.90 -11.81
C ARG A 37 6.77 -16.02 -11.23
N ALA A 38 6.40 -14.87 -10.64
CA ALA A 38 7.36 -14.04 -9.92
C ALA A 38 8.02 -14.87 -8.79
N PRO A 39 9.32 -14.71 -8.53
CA PRO A 39 10.00 -15.43 -7.47
C PRO A 39 9.32 -15.13 -6.12
N VAL A 40 9.08 -16.18 -5.34
CA VAL A 40 8.49 -16.01 -4.00
C VAL A 40 9.53 -15.34 -3.10
N PRO A 41 9.22 -14.19 -2.47
CA PRO A 41 10.17 -13.51 -1.61
C PRO A 41 10.44 -14.33 -0.33
N PRO A 42 11.66 -14.26 0.23
CA PRO A 42 11.95 -14.86 1.53
C PRO A 42 11.10 -14.22 2.64
N ALA A 43 10.81 -14.99 3.69
CA ALA A 43 9.93 -14.57 4.80
C ALA A 43 10.33 -13.22 5.41
N GLU A 44 11.63 -12.97 5.59
CA GLU A 44 12.14 -11.70 6.12
C GLU A 44 11.72 -10.49 5.26
N ARG A 45 11.73 -10.63 3.92
CA ARG A 45 11.27 -9.54 3.03
C ARG A 45 9.77 -9.31 3.14
N ILE A 46 8.99 -10.37 3.39
CA ILE A 46 7.54 -10.25 3.65
C ILE A 46 7.32 -9.50 4.96
N THR A 47 8.02 -9.86 6.04
CA THR A 47 7.92 -9.17 7.33
C THR A 47 8.27 -7.68 7.23
N ARG A 48 9.37 -7.33 6.55
CA ARG A 48 9.75 -5.93 6.32
C ARG A 48 8.71 -5.19 5.48
N MET A 49 8.11 -5.87 4.50
CA MET A 49 7.04 -5.30 3.69
C MET A 49 5.80 -5.02 4.56
N ASP A 50 5.37 -5.97 5.38
CA ASP A 50 4.22 -5.81 6.29
C ASP A 50 4.44 -4.65 7.28
N GLU A 51 5.66 -4.53 7.81
CA GLU A 51 6.07 -3.40 8.64
C GLU A 51 5.95 -2.07 7.91
N ALA A 52 6.50 -1.98 6.69
CA ALA A 52 6.43 -0.76 5.88
C ALA A 52 4.98 -0.38 5.52
N TRP A 53 4.13 -1.36 5.20
CA TRP A 53 2.71 -1.11 4.92
C TRP A 53 1.96 -0.62 6.16
N ALA A 54 2.34 -1.08 7.35
CA ALA A 54 1.74 -0.60 8.59
C ALA A 54 1.99 0.90 8.81
N TRP A 55 3.07 1.49 8.26
CA TRP A 55 3.39 2.92 8.42
C TRP A 55 2.38 3.85 7.75
N LEU A 56 1.60 3.39 6.76
CA LEU A 56 0.52 4.19 6.15
C LEU A 56 -0.50 4.71 7.16
N ARG A 57 -0.61 4.05 8.33
CA ARG A 57 -1.47 4.49 9.44
C ARG A 57 -1.05 5.82 10.07
N PHE A 58 0.19 6.28 9.85
CA PHE A 58 0.70 7.55 10.39
C PHE A 58 0.17 8.76 9.63
N ILE A 59 -0.30 8.57 8.40
CA ILE A 59 -1.04 9.59 7.68
C ILE A 59 -2.44 9.67 8.32
N PRO A 60 -2.91 10.84 8.79
CA PRO A 60 -4.24 10.99 9.40
C PRO A 60 -5.38 10.55 8.47
N GLN A 61 -6.51 10.11 9.02
CA GLN A 61 -7.66 9.63 8.22
C GLN A 61 -8.25 10.73 7.35
N GLU A 62 -8.24 11.96 7.85
CA GLU A 62 -8.75 13.16 7.18
C GLU A 62 -7.91 13.46 5.92
N ARG A 63 -6.66 12.98 5.88
CA ARG A 63 -5.72 13.10 4.77
C ARG A 63 -5.68 11.83 3.91
N TYR A 64 -6.82 11.16 3.73
CA TYR A 64 -6.92 9.88 3.00
C TYR A 64 -6.32 9.93 1.58
N VAL A 65 -6.38 11.09 0.90
CA VAL A 65 -5.77 11.28 -0.43
C VAL A 65 -4.26 11.05 -0.37
N LEU A 66 -3.57 11.56 0.65
CA LEU A 66 -2.12 11.35 0.81
C LEU A 66 -1.82 9.86 1.03
N ARG A 67 -2.60 9.20 1.89
CA ARG A 67 -2.45 7.76 2.15
C ARG A 67 -2.64 6.95 0.86
N ARG A 68 -3.62 7.32 0.04
CA ARG A 68 -3.88 6.68 -1.24
C ARG A 68 -2.72 6.90 -2.22
N ILE A 69 -2.20 8.12 -2.33
CA ILE A 69 -1.07 8.45 -3.21
C ILE A 69 0.18 7.66 -2.82
N VAL A 70 0.56 7.68 -1.54
CA VAL A 70 1.72 6.96 -1.02
C VAL A 70 1.57 5.46 -1.22
N GLY A 71 0.41 4.89 -0.84
CA GLY A 71 0.15 3.45 -1.01
C GLY A 71 0.18 3.00 -2.48
N MET A 72 -0.43 3.75 -3.40
CA MET A 72 -0.40 3.41 -4.83
C MET A 72 1.02 3.55 -5.41
N ARG A 73 1.78 4.56 -4.98
CA ARG A 73 3.15 4.79 -5.45
C ARG A 73 4.12 3.69 -5.00
N ALA A 74 3.89 3.11 -3.82
CA ALA A 74 4.69 2.00 -3.27
C ALA A 74 4.56 0.69 -4.06
N LEU A 75 3.54 0.56 -4.92
CA LEU A 75 3.34 -0.65 -5.71
C LEU A 75 4.28 -0.68 -6.91
N VAL A 76 5.13 -1.70 -6.93
CA VAL A 76 6.15 -1.95 -7.94
C VAL A 76 5.94 -3.34 -8.55
N HIS A 77 6.09 -3.42 -9.87
CA HIS A 77 5.98 -4.67 -10.60
C HIS A 77 7.19 -5.57 -10.29
N PRO A 78 7.00 -6.83 -9.83
CA PRO A 78 8.08 -7.66 -9.31
C PRO A 78 9.13 -8.06 -10.35
N LEU A 79 8.75 -8.18 -11.64
CA LEU A 79 9.69 -8.55 -12.71
C LEU A 79 10.39 -7.38 -13.38
N THR A 80 9.74 -6.21 -13.46
CA THR A 80 10.27 -5.05 -14.22
C THR A 80 10.78 -3.95 -13.30
N GLU A 81 10.52 -4.07 -12.00
CA GLU A 81 10.83 -3.08 -10.96
C GLU A 81 10.24 -1.68 -11.25
N ARG A 82 9.30 -1.59 -12.19
CA ARG A 82 8.60 -0.36 -12.53
C ARG A 82 7.40 -0.17 -11.62
N HIS A 83 7.14 1.08 -11.26
CA HIS A 83 5.95 1.40 -10.50
C HIS A 83 4.69 1.13 -11.31
N VAL A 84 3.74 0.43 -10.69
CA VAL A 84 2.41 0.14 -11.26
C VAL A 84 1.63 1.44 -11.50
N PHE A 85 1.90 2.44 -10.67
CA PHE A 85 1.36 3.79 -10.75
C PHE A 85 2.46 4.83 -10.98
N PRO A 86 2.83 5.11 -12.25
CA PRO A 86 3.67 6.24 -12.59
C PRO A 86 2.94 7.57 -12.32
N TRP A 87 3.69 8.66 -12.12
CA TRP A 87 3.15 9.97 -11.70
C TRP A 87 1.97 10.47 -12.56
N ARG A 88 2.05 10.33 -13.88
CA ARG A 88 0.96 10.71 -14.79
C ARG A 88 -0.30 9.88 -14.59
N LYS A 89 -0.16 8.58 -14.29
CA LYS A 89 -1.29 7.69 -13.98
C LYS A 89 -1.92 8.07 -12.64
N LEU A 90 -1.11 8.42 -11.63
CA LEU A 90 -1.61 8.94 -10.36
C LEU A 90 -2.31 10.29 -10.51
N GLY A 91 -1.78 11.22 -11.32
CA GLY A 91 -2.41 12.49 -11.63
C GLY A 91 -3.83 12.31 -12.17
N ARG A 92 -3.98 11.46 -13.20
CA ARG A 92 -5.30 11.11 -13.76
C ARG A 92 -6.21 10.47 -12.72
N ALA A 93 -5.69 9.54 -11.92
CA ALA A 93 -6.45 8.87 -10.87
C ALA A 93 -6.99 9.82 -9.80
N MET A 94 -6.23 10.87 -9.46
CA MET A 94 -6.60 11.87 -8.45
C MET A 94 -7.29 13.10 -9.04
N GLY A 95 -7.45 13.19 -10.37
CA GLY A 95 -7.99 14.39 -11.03
C GLY A 95 -7.09 15.62 -10.88
N ALA A 96 -5.78 15.45 -10.74
CA ALA A 96 -4.82 16.51 -10.45
C ALA A 96 -3.59 16.46 -11.36
N ASP A 97 -2.87 17.58 -11.48
CA ASP A 97 -1.58 17.58 -12.18
C ASP A 97 -0.55 16.69 -11.46
N HIS A 98 0.26 15.99 -12.24
CA HIS A 98 1.28 15.07 -11.73
C HIS A 98 2.31 15.75 -10.82
N ARG A 99 2.62 17.04 -10.99
CA ARG A 99 3.51 17.77 -10.07
C ARG A 99 2.84 18.06 -8.73
N ALA A 100 1.53 18.30 -8.71
CA ALA A 100 0.78 18.43 -7.45
C ALA A 100 0.79 17.10 -6.69
N VAL A 101 0.56 15.98 -7.38
CA VAL A 101 0.63 14.64 -6.79
C VAL A 101 2.02 14.32 -6.24
N GLN A 102 3.10 14.73 -6.91
CA GLN A 102 4.46 14.57 -6.39
C GLN A 102 4.68 15.31 -5.07
N ARG A 103 4.17 16.55 -4.97
CA ARG A 103 4.23 17.33 -3.71
C ARG A 103 3.43 16.66 -2.60
N TRP A 104 2.19 16.29 -2.88
CA TRP A 104 1.35 15.56 -1.92
C TRP A 104 1.96 14.23 -1.48
N HIS A 105 2.64 13.52 -2.38
CA HIS A 105 3.39 12.33 -2.02
C HIS A 105 4.51 12.66 -1.02
N ALA A 106 5.30 13.72 -1.26
CA ALA A 106 6.32 14.18 -0.33
C ALA A 106 5.71 14.54 1.04
N ASP A 107 4.62 15.31 1.06
CA ASP A 107 3.91 15.66 2.31
C ASP A 107 3.46 14.40 3.08
N GLY A 108 3.02 13.36 2.37
CA GLY A 108 2.64 12.08 2.96
C GLY A 108 3.83 11.30 3.55
N ILE A 109 4.98 11.33 2.88
CA ILE A 109 6.23 10.72 3.37
C ILE A 109 6.75 11.47 4.60
N ASP A 110 6.70 12.80 4.60
CA ASP A 110 7.15 13.61 5.74
C ASP A 110 6.37 13.31 7.02
N LEU A 111 5.05 13.08 6.90
CA LEU A 111 4.23 12.63 8.02
C LEU A 111 4.68 11.26 8.57
N ILE A 112 4.98 10.32 7.68
CA ILE A 112 5.45 8.98 8.06
C ILE A 112 6.82 9.06 8.74
N VAL A 113 7.78 9.76 8.14
CA VAL A 113 9.14 9.93 8.68
C VAL A 113 9.11 10.61 10.04
N THR A 114 8.34 11.69 10.17
CA THR A 114 8.17 12.41 11.44
C THR A 114 7.64 11.48 12.54
N ALA A 115 6.61 10.69 12.24
CA ALA A 115 6.03 9.74 13.19
C ALA A 115 7.00 8.60 13.57
N LEU A 116 7.83 8.14 12.62
CA LEU A 116 8.83 7.11 12.86
C LEU A 116 9.96 7.61 13.77
N HIS A 117 10.47 8.83 13.53
CA HIS A 117 11.46 9.46 14.41
C HIS A 117 10.93 9.67 15.83
N GLN A 118 9.67 10.10 15.98
CA GLN A 118 9.03 10.24 17.30
C GLN A 118 8.93 8.93 18.08
N ARG A 119 8.96 7.79 17.38
CA ARG A 119 8.88 6.45 17.97
C ARG A 119 10.26 5.80 18.17
N GLY A 120 11.34 6.53 17.91
CA GLY A 120 12.70 6.04 18.04
C GLY A 120 13.13 5.08 16.93
N PHE A 121 12.43 5.08 15.78
CA PHE A 121 12.89 4.30 14.64
C PHE A 121 14.12 4.97 14.02
N ILE A 122 15.22 4.24 13.94
CA ILE A 122 16.46 4.68 13.30
C ILE A 122 16.57 3.93 11.98
N PHE A 123 16.52 4.66 10.86
CA PHE A 123 16.81 4.06 9.57
C PHE A 123 18.30 3.71 9.51
N PRO A 124 18.69 2.45 9.29
CA PRO A 124 20.08 2.12 9.01
C PRO A 124 20.49 2.81 7.69
N ALA A 125 21.67 3.44 7.70
CA ALA A 125 22.28 4.10 6.54
C ALA A 125 22.73 3.09 5.48
#